data_AF-A0A5E4W8M8-F1
#
_entry.id   AF-A0A5E4W8M8-F1
#
_cell.length_a   1.000
_cell.length_b   1.000
_cell.length_c   1.000
_cell.angle_alpha   90.00
_cell.angle_beta   90.00
_cell.angle_gamma   90.00
#
_symmetry.space_group_name_H-M   'P 1'
#
loop_
_entity.id
_entity.type
_entity.pdbx_description
1 polymer ?
#
loop_
_entity_poly.entity_id
_entity_poly.type
_entity_poly.pdbx_seq_one_letter_code
_entity_poly.pdbx_strand_id
1 'polypeptide(L)'
;MVKINAEVKPGDQEIALGWYFNTLPSRYLHASWRRRFLDAPWCDVVFDSPYGHGALSLSVLRKIGMETCFWTDWNRPETTIALQTRSSDLIELSRWIGQILLSRHVRRSIDYESRCQWQAALGEEKFLSLHAQAPLLTHERLETLIDSAPITPANFNAVALATGTDLLINAIARLPAPLGKRLLLKLPCPDSSAGGPLRHTPPEIEIWPWILRMWHRLPMQASA
;
A
#
# COMPACT_ATOMS: atom_id res chain seq x y z
N MET A 1 20.69 32.63 -17.73
CA MET A 1 20.04 31.41 -17.20
C MET A 1 19.23 31.82 -15.98
N VAL A 2 17.94 32.14 -16.17
CA VAL A 2 17.07 32.68 -15.11
C VAL A 2 16.62 31.50 -14.24
N LYS A 3 17.09 31.44 -12.99
CA LYS A 3 16.52 30.55 -11.97
C LYS A 3 15.21 31.17 -11.49
N ILE A 4 14.09 30.70 -12.04
CA ILE A 4 12.77 31.01 -11.50
C ILE A 4 12.57 30.06 -10.32
N ASN A 5 12.96 30.49 -9.12
CA ASN A 5 12.46 29.90 -7.88
C ASN A 5 11.05 30.45 -7.66
N ALA A 6 10.07 29.91 -8.38
CA ALA A 6 8.68 30.17 -8.05
C ALA A 6 8.36 29.38 -6.78
N GLU A 7 8.17 30.08 -5.67
CA GLU A 7 7.54 29.52 -4.47
C GLU A 7 6.12 29.07 -4.87
N VAL A 8 5.96 27.76 -5.07
CA VAL A 8 4.64 27.16 -5.27
C VAL A 8 3.91 27.27 -3.94
N LYS A 9 2.75 27.95 -3.93
CA LYS A 9 1.93 28.03 -2.72
C LYS A 9 1.45 26.62 -2.37
N PRO A 10 1.37 26.25 -1.07
CA PRO A 10 0.97 24.90 -0.66
C PRO A 10 -0.34 24.39 -1.32
N GLY A 11 -1.33 25.27 -1.50
CA GLY A 11 -2.59 24.93 -2.17
C GLY A 11 -2.47 24.62 -3.66
N ASP A 12 -1.51 25.22 -4.37
CA ASP A 12 -1.29 24.96 -5.79
C ASP A 12 -0.68 23.56 -6.01
N GLN A 13 0.11 23.10 -5.04
CA GLN A 13 0.72 21.77 -5.07
C GLN A 13 -0.32 20.66 -4.86
N GLU A 14 -1.26 20.83 -3.93
CA GLU A 14 -2.35 19.86 -3.70
C GLU A 14 -3.28 19.76 -4.91
N ILE A 15 -3.61 20.89 -5.54
CA ILE A 15 -4.43 20.92 -6.76
C ILE A 15 -3.69 20.18 -7.90
N ALA A 16 -2.40 20.42 -8.07
CA ALA A 16 -1.60 19.75 -9.10
C ALA A 16 -1.50 18.23 -8.84
N LEU A 17 -1.30 17.82 -7.59
CA LEU A 17 -1.28 16.40 -7.19
C LEU A 17 -2.64 15.74 -7.39
N GLY A 18 -3.73 16.43 -7.05
CA GLY A 18 -5.09 15.96 -7.27
C GLY A 18 -5.42 15.79 -8.75
N TRP A 19 -4.98 16.74 -9.59
CA TRP A 19 -5.12 16.63 -11.04
C TRP A 19 -4.33 15.44 -11.58
N TYR A 20 -3.07 15.29 -11.18
CA TYR A 20 -2.21 14.17 -11.54
C TYR A 20 -2.83 12.83 -11.13
N PHE A 21 -3.31 12.73 -9.89
CA PHE A 21 -3.98 11.54 -9.37
C PHE A 21 -5.19 11.17 -10.22
N ASN A 22 -6.03 12.15 -10.58
CA ASN A 22 -7.24 11.89 -11.34
C ASN A 22 -6.98 11.53 -12.81
N THR A 23 -5.96 12.11 -13.44
CA THR A 23 -5.80 12.11 -14.90
C THR A 23 -4.63 11.27 -15.42
N LEU A 24 -3.64 10.93 -14.58
CA LEU A 24 -2.40 10.27 -15.00
C LEU A 24 -2.12 8.93 -14.29
N PRO A 25 -3.07 7.99 -14.20
CA PRO A 25 -2.83 6.69 -13.56
C PRO A 25 -1.67 5.91 -14.15
N SER A 26 -1.33 6.06 -15.44
CA SER A 26 -0.18 5.34 -16.01
C SER A 26 1.14 5.65 -15.32
N ARG A 27 1.26 6.79 -14.62
CA ARG A 27 2.49 7.21 -13.95
C ARG A 27 2.63 6.72 -12.51
N TYR A 28 1.54 6.23 -11.89
CA TYR A 28 1.58 5.63 -10.55
C TYR A 28 1.07 4.19 -10.52
N LEU A 29 0.67 3.66 -11.68
CA LEU A 29 0.27 2.28 -11.88
C LEU A 29 1.40 1.34 -11.49
N HIS A 30 1.14 0.41 -10.58
CA HIS A 30 2.09 -0.64 -10.23
C HIS A 30 2.34 -1.56 -11.44
N ALA A 31 3.60 -1.96 -11.64
CA ALA A 31 4.04 -2.68 -12.86
C ALA A 31 3.24 -3.95 -13.16
N SER A 32 2.82 -4.69 -12.12
CA SER A 32 2.00 -5.91 -12.25
C SER A 32 0.65 -5.68 -12.96
N TRP A 33 0.13 -4.45 -12.99
CA TRP A 33 -1.11 -4.14 -13.70
C TRP A 33 -0.91 -3.93 -15.20
N ARG A 34 0.30 -3.61 -15.65
CA ARG A 34 0.56 -3.15 -17.03
C ARG A 34 0.00 -4.12 -18.07
N ARG A 35 0.22 -5.42 -17.90
CA ARG A 35 -0.30 -6.48 -18.79
C ARG A 35 -1.82 -6.61 -18.81
N ARG A 36 -2.53 -6.25 -17.73
CA ARG A 36 -4.01 -6.18 -17.74
C ARG A 36 -4.54 -5.05 -18.63
N PHE A 37 -3.76 -3.97 -18.76
CA PHE A 37 -4.13 -2.83 -19.57
C PHE A 37 -3.63 -2.95 -21.01
N LEU A 38 -2.46 -3.55 -21.22
CA LEU A 38 -1.83 -3.77 -22.51
C LEU A 38 -1.14 -5.13 -22.54
N ASP A 39 -1.78 -6.13 -23.13
CA ASP A 39 -1.23 -7.48 -23.26
C ASP A 39 -0.32 -7.58 -24.50
N ALA A 40 0.86 -6.96 -24.41
CA ALA A 40 1.84 -6.93 -25.48
C ALA A 40 3.28 -7.11 -24.95
N PRO A 41 4.20 -7.75 -25.72
CA PRO A 41 5.59 -7.94 -25.29
C PRO A 41 6.35 -6.64 -25.01
N TRP A 42 5.96 -5.56 -25.68
CA TRP A 42 6.55 -4.23 -25.58
C TRP A 42 5.83 -3.32 -24.56
N CYS A 43 4.94 -3.89 -23.74
CA CYS A 43 4.13 -3.13 -22.78
C CYS A 43 4.97 -2.26 -21.85
N ASP A 44 6.03 -2.81 -21.25
CA ASP A 44 6.87 -2.07 -20.31
C ASP A 44 7.53 -0.85 -20.96
N VAL A 45 8.04 -1.01 -22.18
CA VAL A 45 8.65 0.09 -22.96
C VAL A 45 7.70 1.28 -23.15
N VAL A 46 6.40 1.02 -23.30
CA VAL A 46 5.39 2.09 -23.52
C VAL A 46 5.05 2.77 -22.22
N PHE A 47 4.90 2.00 -21.13
CA PHE A 47 4.62 2.55 -19.81
C PHE A 47 5.80 3.36 -19.27
N ASP A 48 7.02 3.06 -19.71
CA ASP A 48 8.24 3.80 -19.33
C ASP A 48 8.54 4.96 -20.30
N SER A 49 7.78 5.11 -21.40
CA SER A 49 7.94 6.19 -22.37
C SER A 49 7.25 7.48 -21.92
N PRO A 50 7.96 8.64 -21.92
CA PRO A 50 7.38 9.91 -21.48
C PRO A 50 6.22 10.41 -22.37
N TYR A 51 6.19 10.00 -23.64
CA TYR A 51 5.22 10.48 -24.63
C TYR A 51 3.89 9.72 -24.61
N GLY A 52 3.85 8.51 -24.03
CA GLY A 52 2.67 7.63 -24.08
C GLY A 52 1.65 7.84 -22.96
N HIS A 53 2.01 8.57 -21.90
CA HIS A 53 1.24 8.57 -20.65
C HIS A 53 -0.19 9.09 -20.77
N GLY A 54 -0.48 10.08 -21.64
CA GLY A 54 -1.83 10.61 -21.82
C GLY A 54 -2.80 9.56 -22.37
N ALA A 55 -2.44 8.94 -23.50
CA ALA A 55 -3.25 7.90 -24.13
C ALA A 55 -3.36 6.63 -23.27
N LEU A 56 -2.25 6.22 -22.63
CA LEU A 56 -2.25 5.12 -21.67
C LEU A 56 -3.17 5.39 -20.49
N SER A 57 -3.09 6.59 -19.92
CA SER A 57 -3.90 6.98 -18.77
C SER A 57 -5.38 6.99 -19.11
N LEU A 58 -5.77 7.51 -20.27
CA LEU A 58 -7.16 7.47 -20.75
C LEU A 58 -7.64 6.02 -20.92
N SER A 59 -6.81 5.14 -21.51
CA SER A 59 -7.12 3.71 -21.66
C SER A 59 -7.32 3.02 -20.30
N VAL A 60 -6.44 3.30 -19.32
CA VAL A 60 -6.56 2.80 -17.95
C VAL A 60 -7.85 3.30 -17.30
N LEU A 61 -8.13 4.61 -17.36
CA LEU A 61 -9.33 5.24 -16.80
C LEU A 61 -10.60 4.65 -17.40
N ARG A 62 -10.64 4.43 -18.72
CA ARG A 62 -11.76 3.75 -19.40
C ARG A 62 -11.98 2.33 -18.88
N LYS A 63 -10.93 1.53 -18.82
CA LYS A 63 -11.00 0.14 -18.36
C LYS A 63 -11.48 0.01 -16.92
N ILE A 64 -11.19 0.97 -16.04
CA ILE A 64 -11.70 0.98 -14.66
C ILE A 64 -13.03 1.76 -14.50
N GLY A 65 -13.54 2.37 -15.57
CA GLY A 65 -14.78 3.15 -15.59
C GLY A 65 -14.71 4.52 -14.90
N MET A 66 -13.53 5.15 -14.85
CA MET A 66 -13.26 6.41 -14.11
C MET A 66 -12.90 7.60 -15.03
N GLU A 67 -13.15 7.51 -16.34
CA GLU A 67 -12.85 8.57 -17.33
C GLU A 67 -13.46 9.93 -16.95
N THR A 68 -14.71 9.93 -16.45
CA THR A 68 -15.47 11.15 -16.12
C THR A 68 -15.64 11.38 -14.63
N CYS A 69 -15.06 10.52 -13.79
CA CYS A 69 -15.25 10.53 -12.34
C CYS A 69 -14.00 11.02 -11.64
N PHE A 70 -14.04 12.25 -11.12
CA PHE A 70 -12.94 12.87 -10.39
C PHE A 70 -13.14 12.75 -8.88
N TRP A 71 -12.07 12.44 -8.15
CA TRP A 71 -12.02 12.68 -6.71
C TRP A 71 -11.69 14.16 -6.47
N THR A 72 -12.39 14.80 -5.53
CA THR A 72 -12.23 16.23 -5.23
C THR A 72 -12.16 16.53 -3.73
N ASP A 73 -12.42 15.56 -2.87
CA ASP A 73 -12.40 15.73 -1.42
C ASP A 73 -10.99 15.43 -0.86
N TRP A 74 -10.13 16.43 -0.96
CA TRP A 74 -8.73 16.34 -0.54
C TRP A 74 -8.53 16.36 0.99
N ASN A 75 -9.57 16.72 1.75
CA ASN A 75 -9.50 16.81 3.21
C ASN A 75 -9.61 15.46 3.91
N ARG A 76 -9.92 14.39 3.16
CA ARG A 76 -10.08 13.07 3.75
C ARG A 76 -8.74 12.42 4.10
N PRO A 77 -8.60 11.84 5.30
CA PRO A 77 -7.46 11.05 5.77
C PRO A 77 -6.78 10.15 4.72
N GLU A 78 -7.56 9.34 4.03
CA GLU A 78 -7.11 8.40 3.00
C GLU A 78 -6.51 9.06 1.76
N THR A 79 -6.85 10.32 1.52
CA THR A 79 -6.33 11.08 0.37
C THR A 79 -4.86 11.41 0.53
N THR A 80 -4.37 11.59 1.76
CA THR A 80 -2.94 11.79 2.04
C THR A 80 -2.11 10.62 1.51
N ILE A 81 -2.53 9.38 1.80
CA ILE A 81 -1.89 8.18 1.25
C ILE A 81 -2.09 8.12 -0.27
N ALA A 82 -3.28 8.45 -0.77
CA ALA A 82 -3.53 8.41 -2.20
C ALA A 82 -2.65 9.39 -3.01
N LEU A 83 -2.30 10.55 -2.46
CA LEU A 83 -1.52 11.57 -3.16
C LEU A 83 -0.01 11.41 -2.94
N GLN A 84 0.42 11.14 -1.71
CA GLN A 84 1.85 11.23 -1.35
C GLN A 84 2.63 9.94 -1.65
N THR A 85 1.93 8.82 -1.83
CA THR A 85 2.58 7.51 -1.78
C THR A 85 2.99 7.02 -3.18
N ARG A 86 4.26 6.66 -3.34
CA ARG A 86 4.75 5.88 -4.49
C ARG A 86 4.35 4.41 -4.31
N SER A 87 4.36 3.62 -5.38
CA SER A 87 4.04 2.19 -5.28
C SER A 87 4.94 1.44 -4.29
N SER A 88 6.23 1.82 -4.18
CA SER A 88 7.17 1.29 -3.18
C SER A 88 6.69 1.53 -1.75
N ASP A 89 6.20 2.72 -1.47
CA ASP A 89 5.85 3.15 -0.13
C ASP A 89 4.56 2.44 0.34
N LEU A 90 3.63 2.16 -0.59
CA LEU A 90 2.48 1.30 -0.31
C LEU A 90 2.87 -0.16 -0.05
N ILE A 91 3.91 -0.67 -0.73
CA ILE A 91 4.43 -2.01 -0.47
C ILE A 91 5.06 -2.07 0.93
N GLU A 92 5.83 -1.05 1.32
CA GLU A 92 6.38 -0.95 2.67
C GLU A 92 5.26 -0.82 3.72
N LEU A 93 4.25 0.01 3.47
CA LEU A 93 3.06 0.10 4.32
C LEU A 93 2.35 -1.24 4.46
N SER A 94 2.14 -1.95 3.35
CA SER A 94 1.54 -3.28 3.33
C SER A 94 2.36 -4.25 4.18
N ARG A 95 3.68 -4.28 3.97
CA ARG A 95 4.56 -5.14 4.76
C ARG A 95 4.50 -4.79 6.24
N TRP A 96 4.59 -3.51 6.60
CA TRP A 96 4.54 -3.06 7.99
C TRP A 96 3.23 -3.43 8.68
N ILE A 97 2.08 -3.15 8.03
CA ILE A 97 0.75 -3.58 8.48
C ILE A 97 0.74 -5.09 8.75
N GLY A 98 1.21 -5.89 7.80
CA GLY A 98 1.27 -7.35 7.96
C GLY A 98 2.17 -7.79 9.11
N GLN A 99 3.35 -7.19 9.26
CA GLN A 99 4.27 -7.53 10.35
C GLN A 99 3.67 -7.20 11.72
N ILE A 100 2.97 -6.05 11.86
CA ILE A 100 2.25 -5.69 13.08
C ILE A 100 1.18 -6.73 13.41
N LEU A 101 0.36 -7.08 12.42
CA LEU A 101 -0.72 -8.07 12.58
C LEU A 101 -0.20 -9.47 12.93
N LEU A 102 0.96 -9.84 12.40
CA LEU A 102 1.61 -11.14 12.64
C LEU A 102 2.58 -11.13 13.83
N SER A 103 2.76 -9.99 14.49
CA SER A 103 3.74 -9.80 15.58
C SER A 103 3.55 -10.77 16.74
N ARG A 104 2.32 -11.27 16.96
CA ARG A 104 2.02 -12.30 17.96
C ARG A 104 2.87 -13.57 17.79
N HIS A 105 3.25 -13.93 16.57
CA HIS A 105 4.09 -15.10 16.30
C HIS A 105 5.53 -14.88 16.74
N VAL A 106 6.04 -13.67 16.56
CA VAL A 106 7.36 -13.25 17.06
C VAL A 106 7.36 -13.15 18.58
N ARG A 107 6.29 -12.63 19.20
CA ARG A 107 6.20 -12.49 20.66
C ARG A 107 6.04 -13.82 21.41
N ARG A 108 5.53 -14.86 20.75
CA ARG A 108 5.36 -16.20 21.34
C ARG A 108 6.65 -17.02 21.37
N SER A 109 7.72 -16.60 20.69
CA SER A 109 9.02 -17.28 20.82
C SER A 109 9.67 -16.90 22.14
N ILE A 110 9.53 -17.77 23.14
CA ILE A 110 10.08 -17.56 24.49
C ILE A 110 11.46 -18.20 24.61
N ASP A 111 11.69 -19.33 23.94
CA ASP A 111 12.96 -20.04 23.97
C ASP A 111 14.05 -19.31 23.16
N TYR A 112 15.30 -19.52 23.58
CA TYR A 112 16.46 -18.84 23.02
C TYR A 112 16.66 -19.14 21.52
N GLU A 113 16.49 -20.39 21.10
CA GLU A 113 16.71 -20.82 19.72
C GLU A 113 15.71 -20.15 18.77
N SER A 114 14.41 -20.20 19.09
CA SER A 114 13.37 -19.53 18.31
C SER A 114 13.58 -18.02 18.26
N ARG A 115 13.98 -17.39 19.35
CA ARG A 115 14.32 -15.95 19.37
C ARG A 115 15.48 -15.64 18.44
N CYS A 116 16.55 -16.43 18.45
CA CYS A 116 17.68 -16.27 17.54
C CYS A 116 17.26 -16.45 16.07
N GLN A 117 16.39 -17.41 15.77
CA GLN A 117 15.86 -17.60 14.41
C GLN A 117 15.04 -16.39 13.94
N TRP A 118 14.16 -15.86 14.79
CA TRP A 118 13.37 -14.67 14.50
C TRP A 118 14.24 -13.42 14.33
N GLN A 119 15.20 -13.22 15.23
CA GLN A 119 16.14 -12.11 15.15
C GLN A 119 17.00 -12.19 13.88
N ALA A 120 17.46 -13.39 13.50
CA ALA A 120 18.22 -13.59 12.27
C ALA A 120 17.38 -13.31 11.01
N ALA A 121 16.11 -13.71 11.00
CA ALA A 121 15.21 -13.51 9.85
C ALA A 121 14.76 -12.04 9.68
N LEU A 122 14.61 -11.30 10.79
CA LEU A 122 14.06 -9.94 10.79
C LEU A 122 15.13 -8.85 10.88
N GLY A 123 16.28 -9.16 11.48
CA GLY A 123 17.21 -8.17 12.01
C GLY A 123 16.78 -7.70 13.40
N GLU A 124 17.77 -7.28 14.20
CA GLU A 124 17.58 -6.90 15.61
C GLU A 124 16.59 -5.76 15.80
N GLU A 125 16.73 -4.67 15.04
CA GLU A 125 15.85 -3.50 15.15
C GLU A 125 14.38 -3.84 14.91
N LYS A 126 14.09 -4.58 13.82
CA LYS A 126 12.74 -5.01 13.48
C LYS A 126 12.20 -6.01 14.49
N PHE A 127 13.03 -6.95 14.94
CA PHE A 127 12.64 -7.89 15.99
C PHE A 127 12.20 -7.15 17.27
N LEU A 128 13.01 -6.20 17.74
CA LEU A 128 12.69 -5.39 18.93
C LEU A 128 11.43 -4.54 18.72
N SER A 129 11.29 -3.90 17.55
CA SER A 129 10.10 -3.12 17.21
C SER A 129 8.83 -3.96 17.22
N LEU A 130 8.85 -5.14 16.59
CA LEU A 130 7.71 -6.06 16.58
C LEU A 130 7.41 -6.66 17.96
N HIS A 131 8.43 -6.87 18.77
CA HIS A 131 8.24 -7.40 20.11
C HIS A 131 7.64 -6.36 21.06
N ALA A 132 8.14 -5.11 21.03
CA ALA A 132 7.80 -4.07 22.01
C ALA A 132 6.70 -3.11 21.53
N GLN A 133 6.71 -2.68 20.27
CA GLN A 133 5.84 -1.61 19.77
C GLN A 133 4.56 -2.17 19.12
N ALA A 134 4.64 -3.32 18.46
CA ALA A 134 3.47 -3.87 17.77
C ALA A 134 2.23 -4.08 18.65
N PRO A 135 2.33 -4.48 19.93
CA PRO A 135 1.16 -4.59 20.81
C PRO A 135 0.39 -3.27 20.99
N LEU A 136 1.10 -2.13 20.95
CA LEU A 136 0.50 -0.80 21.07
C LEU A 136 -0.17 -0.34 19.77
N LEU A 137 0.24 -0.95 18.66
CA LEU A 137 -0.24 -0.64 17.33
C LEU A 137 -1.32 -1.61 16.86
N THR A 138 -1.43 -2.80 17.46
CA THR A 138 -2.36 -3.83 17.01
C THR A 138 -3.74 -3.62 17.61
N HIS A 139 -4.77 -3.79 16.80
CA HIS A 139 -6.16 -3.80 17.25
C HIS A 139 -6.60 -5.26 17.43
N GLU A 140 -7.07 -5.66 18.61
CA GLU A 140 -7.42 -7.06 18.95
C GLU A 140 -8.32 -7.72 17.89
N ARG A 141 -9.36 -7.00 17.46
CA ARG A 141 -10.26 -7.45 16.38
C ARG A 141 -9.57 -7.76 15.06
N LEU A 142 -8.46 -7.10 14.71
CA LEU A 142 -7.72 -7.38 13.47
C LEU A 142 -6.87 -8.66 13.57
N GLU A 143 -6.40 -9.04 14.77
CA GLU A 143 -5.64 -10.29 14.96
C GLU A 143 -6.50 -11.54 14.67
N THR A 144 -7.82 -11.42 14.84
CA THR A 144 -8.78 -12.50 14.57
C THR A 144 -9.04 -12.73 13.08
N LEU A 145 -8.66 -11.78 12.22
CA LEU A 145 -8.90 -11.86 10.78
C LEU A 145 -7.88 -12.74 10.04
N ILE A 146 -6.79 -13.11 10.72
CA ILE A 146 -5.65 -13.78 10.11
C ILE A 146 -5.80 -15.28 10.26
N ASP A 147 -6.05 -15.93 9.13
CA ASP A 147 -5.96 -17.39 9.02
C ASP A 147 -4.77 -17.75 8.15
N SER A 148 -3.60 -17.65 8.76
CA SER A 148 -2.36 -17.91 8.07
C SER A 148 -2.01 -19.39 8.19
N ALA A 149 -1.56 -19.96 7.07
CA ALA A 149 -0.65 -21.11 7.04
C ALA A 149 0.44 -20.98 8.13
N PRO A 150 1.07 -22.08 8.58
CA PRO A 150 2.09 -22.04 9.62
C PRO A 150 3.15 -20.97 9.30
N ILE A 151 3.22 -19.98 10.19
CA ILE A 151 4.15 -18.86 10.09
C ILE A 151 5.48 -19.29 10.70
N THR A 152 6.53 -19.19 9.91
CA THR A 152 7.91 -19.50 10.29
C THR A 152 8.79 -18.28 10.04
N PRO A 153 9.98 -18.20 10.66
CA PRO A 153 10.95 -17.14 10.36
C PRO A 153 11.25 -17.01 8.86
N ALA A 154 11.30 -18.14 8.13
CA ALA A 154 11.63 -18.17 6.71
C ALA A 154 10.55 -17.58 5.79
N ASN A 155 9.26 -17.74 6.13
CA ASN A 155 8.15 -17.27 5.28
C ASN A 155 7.51 -15.95 5.78
N PHE A 156 7.88 -15.48 6.96
CA PHE A 156 7.21 -14.37 7.64
C PHE A 156 7.08 -13.11 6.79
N ASN A 157 8.16 -12.66 6.14
CA ASN A 157 8.11 -11.42 5.35
C ASN A 157 7.18 -11.52 4.13
N ALA A 158 7.12 -12.69 3.49
CA ALA A 158 6.22 -12.93 2.37
C ALA A 158 4.76 -12.98 2.85
N VAL A 159 4.49 -13.71 3.93
CA VAL A 159 3.14 -13.80 4.52
C VAL A 159 2.67 -12.45 5.06
N ALA A 160 3.55 -11.67 5.68
CA ALA A 160 3.27 -10.32 6.15
C ALA A 160 2.89 -9.41 4.99
N LEU A 161 3.69 -9.38 3.92
CA LEU A 161 3.36 -8.56 2.75
C LEU A 161 2.01 -8.93 2.15
N ALA A 162 1.71 -10.23 1.98
CA ALA A 162 0.41 -10.69 1.48
C ALA A 162 -0.73 -10.26 2.40
N THR A 163 -0.60 -10.51 3.70
CA THR A 163 -1.61 -10.17 4.72
C THR A 163 -1.93 -8.68 4.75
N GLY A 164 -0.91 -7.82 4.75
CA GLY A 164 -1.14 -6.38 4.76
C GLY A 164 -1.60 -5.81 3.43
N THR A 165 -1.19 -6.41 2.30
CA THR A 165 -1.72 -6.06 0.97
C THR A 165 -3.21 -6.36 0.90
N ASP A 166 -3.64 -7.53 1.36
CA ASP A 166 -5.06 -7.90 1.38
C ASP A 166 -5.88 -6.99 2.28
N LEU A 167 -5.35 -6.63 3.45
CA LEU A 167 -6.04 -5.70 4.34
C LEU A 167 -6.24 -4.35 3.67
N LEU A 168 -5.19 -3.84 3.03
CA LEU A 168 -5.26 -2.57 2.29
C LEU A 168 -6.23 -2.65 1.12
N ILE A 169 -6.21 -3.72 0.32
CA ILE A 169 -7.17 -3.92 -0.78
C ILE A 169 -8.61 -3.90 -0.24
N ASN A 170 -8.87 -4.61 0.86
CA ASN A 170 -10.20 -4.61 1.50
C ASN A 170 -10.59 -3.23 2.05
N ALA A 171 -9.65 -2.49 2.63
CA ALA A 171 -9.90 -1.13 3.10
C ALA A 171 -10.19 -0.15 1.95
N ILE A 172 -9.46 -0.29 0.84
CA ILE A 172 -9.61 0.51 -0.38
C ILE A 172 -10.93 0.22 -1.08
N ALA A 173 -11.38 -1.05 -1.10
CA ALA A 173 -12.65 -1.44 -1.69
C ALA A 173 -13.88 -0.75 -1.04
N ARG A 174 -13.72 -0.22 0.18
CA ARG A 174 -14.75 0.53 0.93
C ARG A 174 -14.73 2.03 0.67
N LEU A 175 -13.70 2.54 0.00
CA LEU A 175 -13.62 3.95 -0.34
C LEU A 175 -14.59 4.31 -1.47
N PRO A 176 -14.96 5.60 -1.60
CA PRO A 176 -15.66 6.08 -2.78
C PRO A 176 -14.92 5.68 -4.06
N ALA A 177 -15.65 5.16 -5.04
CA ALA A 177 -15.06 4.55 -6.24
C ALA A 177 -13.98 5.41 -6.95
N PRO A 178 -14.13 6.76 -7.09
CA PRO A 178 -13.11 7.60 -7.72
C PRO A 178 -11.75 7.54 -7.03
N LEU A 179 -11.75 7.42 -5.70
CA LEU A 179 -10.53 7.31 -4.88
C LEU A 179 -10.06 5.85 -4.82
N GLY A 180 -10.96 4.94 -4.45
CA GLY A 180 -10.63 3.54 -4.20
C GLY A 180 -10.05 2.83 -5.43
N LYS A 181 -10.70 2.97 -6.59
CA LYS A 181 -10.23 2.32 -7.83
C LYS A 181 -8.86 2.81 -8.26
N ARG A 182 -8.57 4.11 -8.10
CA ARG A 182 -7.27 4.70 -8.46
C ARG A 182 -6.19 4.32 -7.47
N LEU A 183 -6.49 4.34 -6.18
CA LEU A 183 -5.55 3.92 -5.13
C LEU A 183 -5.17 2.44 -5.29
N LEU A 184 -6.12 1.59 -5.67
CA LEU A 184 -5.87 0.17 -5.94
C LEU A 184 -4.82 -0.06 -7.05
N LEU A 185 -4.74 0.83 -8.05
CA LEU A 185 -3.74 0.74 -9.13
C LEU A 185 -2.31 0.90 -8.63
N LYS A 186 -2.11 1.55 -7.47
CA LYS A 186 -0.79 1.73 -6.88
C LYS A 186 -0.29 0.49 -6.15
N LEU A 187 -1.17 -0.45 -5.81
CA LEU A 187 -0.84 -1.73 -5.18
C LEU A 187 -0.53 -2.80 -6.22
N PRO A 188 0.19 -3.87 -5.83
CA PRO A 188 0.28 -5.08 -6.63
C PRO A 188 -1.10 -5.53 -7.11
N CYS A 189 -1.13 -6.00 -8.34
CA CYS A 189 -2.33 -6.52 -8.96
C CYS A 189 -2.75 -7.77 -8.19
N PRO A 190 -3.97 -7.84 -7.64
CA PRO A 190 -4.41 -9.04 -6.94
C PRO A 190 -4.49 -10.18 -7.94
N ASP A 191 -3.80 -11.27 -7.64
CA ASP A 191 -3.89 -12.51 -8.39
C ASP A 191 -5.31 -13.05 -8.23
N SER A 192 -6.03 -13.21 -9.35
CA SER A 192 -7.42 -13.67 -9.34
C SER A 192 -7.59 -15.08 -8.76
N SER A 193 -6.49 -15.81 -8.56
CA SER A 193 -6.44 -17.21 -8.12
C SER A 193 -6.02 -17.41 -6.66
N ALA A 194 -5.56 -16.36 -5.97
CA ALA A 194 -5.14 -16.47 -4.58
C ALA A 194 -6.25 -15.96 -3.66
N GLY A 195 -6.99 -16.87 -3.03
CA GLY A 195 -7.77 -16.50 -1.83
C GLY A 195 -6.78 -15.94 -0.80
N GLY A 196 -6.85 -14.63 -0.57
CA GLY A 196 -5.94 -13.95 0.34
C GLY A 196 -6.04 -14.50 1.78
N PRO A 197 -4.98 -14.43 2.61
CA PRO A 197 -4.98 -14.83 4.04
C PRO A 197 -6.07 -14.26 4.96
N LEU A 198 -6.90 -13.32 4.50
CA LEU A 198 -8.00 -12.75 5.29
C LEU A 198 -9.30 -13.53 5.10
N ARG A 199 -9.85 -14.08 6.19
CA ARG A 199 -11.10 -14.88 6.18
C ARG A 199 -12.37 -14.09 5.88
N HIS A 200 -12.39 -12.83 6.29
CA HIS A 200 -13.59 -12.01 6.32
C HIS A 200 -13.25 -10.58 5.91
N THR A 201 -14.24 -9.88 5.36
CA THR A 201 -14.16 -8.42 5.24
C THR A 201 -13.90 -7.87 6.65
N PRO A 202 -12.91 -6.98 6.86
CA PRO A 202 -12.60 -6.46 8.18
C PRO A 202 -13.89 -5.94 8.84
N PRO A 203 -14.07 -5.95 10.16
CA PRO A 203 -15.29 -5.40 10.75
C PRO A 203 -15.43 -3.91 10.38
N GLU A 204 -16.58 -3.29 10.66
CA GLU A 204 -16.72 -1.81 10.63
C GLU A 204 -15.87 -1.18 11.75
N ILE A 205 -14.56 -1.35 11.64
CA ILE A 205 -13.55 -0.66 12.41
C ILE A 205 -13.17 0.56 11.58
N GLU A 206 -12.80 1.63 12.25
CA GLU A 206 -12.07 2.77 11.71
C GLU A 206 -10.69 2.33 11.18
N ILE A 207 -10.68 1.53 10.11
CA ILE A 207 -9.49 0.92 9.53
C ILE A 207 -8.57 1.98 8.95
N TRP A 208 -9.12 3.07 8.41
CA TRP A 208 -8.37 4.17 7.81
C TRP A 208 -7.59 4.99 8.85
N PRO A 209 -8.20 5.43 9.97
CA PRO A 209 -7.45 6.00 11.08
C PRO A 209 -6.34 5.09 11.61
N TRP A 210 -6.57 3.77 11.64
CA TRP A 210 -5.52 2.81 11.99
C TRP A 210 -4.39 2.72 10.94
N ILE A 211 -4.73 2.60 9.66
CA ILE A 211 -3.76 2.58 8.54
C ILE A 211 -2.92 3.87 8.54
N LEU A 212 -3.54 5.04 8.77
CA LEU A 212 -2.81 6.30 8.86
C LEU A 212 -1.83 6.34 10.02
N ARG A 213 -2.22 5.82 11.19
CA ARG A 213 -1.27 5.67 12.31
C ARG A 213 -0.08 4.80 11.92
N MET A 214 -0.29 3.73 11.15
CA MET A 214 0.81 2.92 10.63
C MET A 214 1.66 3.69 9.63
N TRP A 215 1.05 4.46 8.73
CA TRP A 215 1.73 5.30 7.76
C TRP A 215 2.68 6.30 8.42
N HIS A 216 2.23 7.03 9.44
CA HIS A 216 3.06 7.98 10.20
C HIS A 216 4.15 7.32 11.06
N ARG A 217 4.10 6.00 11.23
CA ARG A 217 5.09 5.21 11.99
C ARG A 217 5.97 4.36 11.09
N LEU A 218 5.88 4.53 9.77
CA LEU A 218 6.76 3.83 8.85
C LEU A 218 8.22 4.15 9.19
N PRO A 219 9.09 3.14 9.38
CA PRO A 219 10.49 3.32 9.77
C PRO A 219 11.33 4.19 8.80
N MET A 220 10.80 4.49 7.62
CA MET A 220 11.55 5.06 6.50
C MET A 220 11.37 6.58 6.29
N GLN A 221 10.63 7.30 7.14
CA GLN A 221 10.48 8.76 6.96
C GLN A 221 11.71 9.59 7.39
N ALA A 222 12.84 8.97 7.74
CA ALA A 222 14.07 9.66 8.14
C ALA A 222 15.02 10.02 6.97
N SER A 223 14.59 9.87 5.71
CA SER A 223 15.42 10.26 4.56
C SER A 223 14.59 10.83 3.41
N ALA A 224 14.26 12.12 3.54
CA ALA A 224 13.91 13.00 2.44
C ALA A 224 14.61 14.35 2.65
#